data_AF-A0A0F5PNK5-F1
#
_entry.id   AF-A0A0F5PNK5-F1
#
_cell.length_a   1.000
_cell.length_b   1.000
_cell.length_c   1.000
_cell.angle_alpha   90.00
_cell.angle_beta   90.00
_cell.angle_gamma   90.00
#
_symmetry.space_group_name_H-M   'P 1'
#
loop_
_entity.id
_entity.type
_entity.pdbx_description
1 polymer ?
#
loop_
_entity_poly.entity_id
_entity_poly.type
_entity_poly.pdbx_seq_one_letter_code
_entity_poly.pdbx_strand_id
1 'polypeptide(L)'
;MRGFRWSNLKKIKKKIVIPRLSMLKGVFKADIPKSFLIYNVIITSIYTTGVISSLYAGAIIPEYRITASQLSGIINGFATILFTVVVDPVAALITDLAMNGKKTLKDVDSMVVLLVFGKILGTLIAQLIFLPAAELVLFVTKLIV
;
A
#
# COMPACT_ATOMS: atom_id res chain seq x y z
N MET A 1 14.54 27.37 -14.32
CA MET A 1 14.80 26.30 -13.32
C MET A 1 15.67 26.83 -12.17
N ARG A 2 15.08 27.35 -11.08
CA ARG A 2 15.83 27.90 -9.90
C ARG A 2 15.76 27.00 -8.66
N GLY A 3 15.27 25.76 -8.78
CA GLY A 3 14.99 24.87 -7.64
C GLY A 3 16.22 24.15 -7.06
N PHE A 4 17.24 23.88 -7.88
CA PHE A 4 18.39 23.04 -7.52
C PHE A 4 19.57 23.87 -6.99
N ARG A 5 19.38 24.55 -5.85
CA ARG A 5 20.46 25.26 -5.15
C ARG A 5 21.01 24.37 -4.03
N TRP A 6 22.33 24.28 -3.87
CA TRP A 6 22.99 23.51 -2.79
C TRP A 6 22.48 23.84 -1.38
N SER A 7 21.97 25.06 -1.17
CA SER A 7 21.30 25.46 0.07
C SER A 7 19.97 24.73 0.32
N ASN A 8 19.24 24.34 -0.73
CA ASN A 8 17.97 23.62 -0.63
C ASN A 8 18.20 22.14 -0.31
N LEU A 9 19.27 21.54 -0.85
CA LEU A 9 19.70 20.18 -0.50
C LEU A 9 20.03 20.05 1.00
N LYS A 10 20.73 21.03 1.58
CA LYS A 10 20.99 21.09 3.03
C LYS A 10 19.70 21.21 3.86
N LYS A 11 18.65 21.85 3.34
CA LYS A 11 17.35 21.97 4.01
C LYS A 11 16.55 20.67 3.98
N ILE A 12 16.61 19.91 2.89
CA ILE A 12 15.95 18.60 2.77
C ILE A 12 16.53 17.62 3.79
N LYS A 13 17.86 17.56 3.92
CA LYS A 13 18.54 16.68 4.88
C LYS A 13 18.13 16.96 6.33
N LYS A 14 17.82 18.22 6.68
CA LYS A 14 17.32 18.62 8.01
C LYS A 14 15.85 18.25 8.27
N LYS A 15 15.08 17.91 7.24
CA LYS A 15 13.66 17.53 7.35
C LYS A 15 13.45 16.01 7.40
N ILE A 16 14.50 15.21 7.23
CA ILE A 16 14.42 13.76 7.40
C ILE A 16 14.25 13.48 8.89
N VAL A 17 13.07 12.99 9.27
CA VAL A 17 12.77 12.56 10.64
C VAL A 17 12.88 11.05 10.69
N ILE A 18 13.82 10.54 11.47
CA ILE A 18 13.97 9.10 11.70
C ILE A 18 12.86 8.64 12.64
N PRO A 19 12.13 7.55 12.30
CA PRO A 19 11.10 7.01 13.20
C PRO A 19 11.72 6.61 14.53
N ARG A 20 11.09 7.02 15.63
CA ARG A 20 11.58 6.76 16.99
C ARG A 20 10.95 5.47 17.51
N LEU A 21 11.73 4.59 18.14
CA LEU A 21 11.21 3.36 18.76
C LEU A 21 10.13 3.62 19.82
N SER A 22 10.07 4.83 20.37
CA SER A 22 8.98 5.27 21.25
C SER A 22 7.60 5.20 20.59
N MET A 23 7.51 5.30 19.26
CA MET A 23 6.26 5.20 18.49
C MET A 23 5.63 3.80 18.61
N LEU A 24 6.42 2.76 18.91
CA LEU A 24 5.93 1.40 19.11
C LEU A 24 5.24 1.22 20.47
N LYS A 25 5.45 2.13 21.43
CA LYS A 25 4.87 2.01 22.77
C LYS A 25 3.39 2.38 22.75
N GLY A 26 2.53 1.40 23.04
CA GLY A 26 1.10 1.62 23.21
C GLY A 26 0.31 1.65 21.89
N VAL A 27 0.88 1.15 20.80
CA VAL A 27 0.26 1.12 19.46
C VAL A 27 -1.14 0.50 19.47
N PHE A 28 -1.33 -0.59 20.21
CA PHE A 28 -2.62 -1.28 20.30
C PHE A 28 -3.66 -0.57 21.19
N LYS A 29 -3.27 0.51 21.89
CA LYS A 29 -4.18 1.32 22.72
C LYS A 29 -4.75 2.53 21.97
N ALA A 30 -4.24 2.83 20.78
CA ALA A 30 -4.74 3.92 19.96
C ALA A 30 -6.12 3.59 19.39
N ASP A 31 -7.00 4.57 19.40
CA ASP A 31 -8.35 4.44 18.86
C ASP A 31 -8.32 4.61 17.33
N ILE A 32 -8.12 3.49 16.62
CA ILE A 32 -8.02 3.45 15.16
C ILE A 32 -9.06 2.48 14.60
N PRO A 33 -9.84 2.88 13.57
CA PRO A 33 -10.83 1.99 12.97
C PRO A 33 -10.19 0.71 12.43
N LYS A 34 -10.63 -0.45 12.94
CA LYS A 34 -10.07 -1.75 12.53
C LYS A 34 -10.34 -2.09 11.06
N SER A 35 -11.50 -1.69 10.54
CA SER A 35 -11.88 -1.88 9.14
C SER A 35 -10.87 -1.24 8.18
N PHE A 36 -10.45 -0.01 8.48
CA PHE A 36 -9.40 0.71 7.75
C PHE A 36 -8.08 -0.06 7.70
N LEU A 37 -7.64 -0.64 8.82
CA LEU A 37 -6.42 -1.44 8.88
C LEU A 37 -6.55 -2.73 8.05
N ILE A 38 -7.71 -3.39 8.11
CA ILE A 38 -8.00 -4.58 7.31
C ILE A 38 -7.96 -4.26 5.81
N TYR A 39 -8.58 -3.15 5.39
CA TYR A 39 -8.53 -2.72 3.99
C TYR A 39 -7.10 -2.44 3.54
N ASN A 40 -6.27 -1.78 4.35
CA ASN A 40 -4.87 -1.57 4.03
C ASN A 40 -4.12 -2.90 3.79
N VAL A 41 -4.38 -3.94 4.59
CA VAL A 41 -3.78 -5.27 4.39
C VAL A 41 -4.26 -5.90 3.08
N ILE A 42 -5.56 -5.93 2.84
CA ILE A 42 -6.17 -6.54 1.64
C ILE A 42 -5.67 -5.84 0.37
N ILE A 43 -5.75 -4.51 0.33
CA ILE A 43 -5.33 -3.73 -0.84
C ILE A 43 -3.82 -3.91 -1.07
N THR A 44 -3.00 -3.92 -0.01
CA THR A 44 -1.55 -4.20 -0.14
C THR A 44 -1.31 -5.59 -0.71
N SER A 45 -2.08 -6.60 -0.31
CA SER A 45 -1.89 -7.96 -0.82
C SER A 45 -2.16 -8.06 -2.32
N ILE A 46 -3.23 -7.42 -2.80
CA ILE A 46 -3.58 -7.34 -4.22
C ILE A 46 -2.51 -6.58 -5.00
N TYR A 47 -2.12 -5.40 -4.50
CA TYR A 47 -1.07 -4.57 -5.10
C TYR A 47 0.25 -5.34 -5.24
N THR A 48 0.60 -6.12 -4.22
CA THR A 48 1.88 -6.85 -4.18
C THR A 48 1.87 -8.05 -5.13
N THR A 49 0.80 -8.86 -5.10
CA THR A 49 0.75 -10.09 -5.89
C THR A 49 0.53 -9.81 -7.38
N GLY A 50 -0.14 -8.70 -7.73
CA GLY A 50 -0.59 -8.40 -9.09
C GLY A 50 0.50 -8.45 -10.16
N VAL A 51 1.73 -8.03 -9.85
CA VAL A 51 2.86 -8.11 -10.80
C VAL A 51 3.30 -9.55 -11.00
N ILE A 52 3.57 -10.25 -9.90
CA ILE A 52 4.16 -11.60 -9.96
C ILE A 52 3.13 -12.59 -10.54
N SER A 53 1.85 -12.47 -10.16
CA SER A 53 0.78 -13.30 -10.68
C SER A 53 0.59 -13.12 -12.19
N SER A 54 0.69 -11.90 -12.69
CA SER A 54 0.57 -11.59 -14.12
C SER A 54 1.75 -12.12 -14.94
N LEU A 55 2.97 -11.98 -14.41
CA LEU A 55 4.16 -12.56 -15.02
C LEU A 55 4.07 -14.08 -15.08
N TYR A 56 3.59 -14.71 -14.00
CA TYR A 56 3.42 -16.16 -13.95
C TYR A 56 2.34 -16.64 -14.93
N ALA A 57 1.19 -15.96 -15.02
CA ALA A 57 0.16 -16.26 -16.02
C ALA A 57 0.70 -16.15 -17.47
N GLY A 58 1.52 -15.14 -17.75
CA GLY A 58 2.20 -15.00 -19.05
C GLY A 58 3.28 -16.05 -19.33
N ALA A 59 3.80 -16.71 -18.29
CA ALA A 59 4.64 -17.88 -18.45
C ALA A 59 3.82 -19.14 -18.77
N ILE A 60 2.61 -19.27 -18.23
CA ILE A 60 1.68 -20.39 -18.50
C ILE A 60 1.14 -20.35 -19.94
N ILE A 61 0.84 -19.16 -20.48
CA ILE A 61 0.40 -18.99 -21.88
C ILE A 61 1.38 -18.09 -22.62
N PRO A 62 2.46 -18.66 -23.20
CA PRO A 62 3.48 -17.88 -23.89
C PRO A 62 2.96 -17.07 -25.07
N GLU A 63 1.95 -17.56 -25.81
CA GLU A 63 1.33 -16.86 -26.95
C GLU A 63 0.74 -15.50 -26.56
N TYR A 64 0.16 -15.38 -25.36
CA TYR A 64 -0.47 -14.16 -24.86
C TYR A 64 0.29 -13.53 -23.70
N ARG A 65 1.60 -13.81 -23.59
CA ARG A 65 2.45 -13.35 -22.49
C ARG A 65 2.39 -11.84 -22.28
N ILE A 66 2.40 -11.07 -23.36
CA ILE A 66 2.36 -9.60 -23.32
C ILE A 66 1.03 -9.14 -22.72
N THR A 67 -0.09 -9.67 -23.22
CA THR A 67 -1.44 -9.37 -22.71
C THR A 67 -1.56 -9.70 -21.23
N ALA A 68 -1.16 -10.92 -20.82
CA ALA A 68 -1.17 -11.33 -19.42
C ALA A 68 -0.32 -10.41 -18.54
N SER A 69 0.87 -10.02 -19.00
CA SER A 69 1.76 -9.15 -18.24
C SER A 69 1.21 -7.72 -18.11
N GLN A 70 0.53 -7.21 -19.13
CA GLN A 70 -0.09 -5.87 -19.10
C GLN A 70 -1.26 -5.76 -18.11
N LEU A 71 -1.96 -6.87 -17.83
CA LEU A 71 -3.02 -6.91 -16.81
C LEU A 71 -2.50 -6.52 -15.41
N SER A 72 -1.20 -6.69 -15.13
CA SER A 72 -0.59 -6.18 -13.89
C SER A 72 -0.79 -4.67 -13.71
N GLY A 73 -0.67 -3.90 -14.79
CA GLY A 73 -0.86 -2.45 -14.74
C GLY A 73 -2.29 -2.09 -14.32
N ILE A 74 -3.27 -2.84 -14.82
CA ILE A 74 -4.67 -2.68 -14.44
C ILE A 74 -4.87 -3.03 -12.96
N ILE A 75 -4.35 -4.18 -12.51
CA ILE A 75 -4.45 -4.62 -11.10
C ILE A 75 -3.86 -3.58 -10.14
N ASN A 76 -2.65 -3.09 -10.44
CA ASN A 76 -1.98 -2.08 -9.61
C ASN A 76 -2.71 -0.73 -9.65
N GLY A 77 -3.26 -0.35 -10.81
CA GLY A 77 -4.10 0.83 -10.95
C GLY A 77 -5.34 0.75 -10.05
N PHE A 78 -6.05 -0.38 -10.08
CA PHE A 78 -7.18 -0.63 -9.19
C PHE A 78 -6.79 -0.57 -7.71
N ALA A 79 -5.70 -1.22 -7.33
CA ALA A 79 -5.23 -1.18 -5.94
C ALA A 79 -4.84 0.24 -5.49
N THR A 80 -4.25 1.05 -6.39
CA THR A 80 -3.93 2.46 -6.12
C THR A 80 -5.20 3.28 -5.89
N ILE A 81 -6.22 3.11 -6.74
CA ILE A 81 -7.52 3.78 -6.56
C ILE A 81 -8.14 3.37 -5.21
N LEU A 82 -8.09 2.08 -4.87
CA LEU A 82 -8.60 1.61 -3.57
C LEU A 82 -7.85 2.24 -2.39
N PHE A 83 -6.52 2.36 -2.46
CA PHE A 83 -5.77 3.10 -1.44
C PHE A 83 -6.27 4.54 -1.31
N THR A 84 -6.39 5.25 -2.43
CA THR A 84 -6.79 6.66 -2.45
C THR A 84 -8.21 6.91 -1.97
N VAL A 85 -9.14 5.98 -2.22
CA VAL A 85 -10.54 6.14 -1.82
C VAL A 85 -10.79 5.63 -0.40
N VAL A 86 -10.06 4.62 0.06
CA VAL A 86 -10.38 3.92 1.32
C VAL A 86 -9.39 4.25 2.43
N VAL A 87 -8.09 4.26 2.14
CA VAL A 87 -7.04 4.37 3.16
C VAL A 87 -6.65 5.83 3.36
N ASP A 88 -6.40 6.57 2.28
CA ASP A 88 -5.90 7.94 2.36
C ASP A 88 -6.85 8.91 3.12
N PRO A 89 -8.19 8.88 2.92
CA PRO A 89 -9.09 9.81 3.60
C PRO A 89 -9.16 9.55 5.11
N VAL A 90 -9.07 8.30 5.54
CA VAL A 90 -9.10 7.93 6.96
C VAL A 90 -7.79 8.35 7.63
N ALA A 91 -6.66 8.17 6.95
CA ALA A 91 -5.36 8.61 7.47
C ALA A 91 -5.28 10.14 7.58
N ALA A 92 -5.80 10.86 6.58
CA ALA A 92 -5.92 12.31 6.61
C ALA A 92 -6.82 12.78 7.75
N LEU A 93 -8.00 12.17 7.93
CA LEU A 93 -8.93 12.50 9.00
C LEU A 93 -8.30 12.33 10.40
N ILE A 94 -7.59 11.22 10.65
CA ILE A 94 -6.92 11.00 11.94
C ILE A 94 -5.86 12.09 12.20
N THR A 95 -5.12 12.46 11.15
CA THR A 95 -4.11 13.52 11.22
C THR A 95 -4.75 14.88 11.52
N ASP A 96 -5.84 15.22 10.84
CA ASP A 96 -6.58 16.47 11.06
C ASP A 96 -7.21 16.54 12.45
N LEU A 97 -7.75 15.43 12.95
CA LEU A 97 -8.28 15.35 14.32
C LEU A 97 -7.18 15.56 15.36
N ALA A 98 -5.97 15.06 15.12
CA ALA A 98 -4.83 15.28 16.00
C ALA A 98 -4.36 16.74 16.00
N MET A 99 -4.33 17.37 14.82
CA MET A 99 -4.04 18.80 14.69
C MET A 99 -5.06 19.70 15.40
N ASN A 100 -6.33 19.27 15.43
CA ASN A 100 -7.41 19.97 16.12
C ASN A 100 -7.56 19.58 17.61
N GLY A 101 -6.63 18.81 18.17
CA GLY A 101 -6.65 18.39 19.58
C GLY A 101 -7.74 17.37 19.94
N LYS A 102 -8.47 16.83 18.96
CA LYS A 102 -9.50 15.79 19.15
C LYS A 102 -8.91 14.38 19.25
N LYS A 103 -7.73 14.17 18.68
CA LYS A 103 -6.89 12.98 18.86
C LYS A 103 -5.50 13.39 19.33
N THR A 104 -4.72 12.44 19.81
CA THR A 104 -3.35 12.71 20.26
C THR A 104 -2.36 12.47 19.12
N LEU A 105 -1.18 13.09 19.18
CA LEU A 105 -0.10 12.77 18.25
C LEU A 105 0.32 11.28 18.33
N LYS A 106 0.14 10.64 19.49
CA LYS A 106 0.38 9.20 19.65
C LYS A 106 -0.59 8.35 18.82
N ASP A 107 -1.80 8.82 18.56
CA ASP A 107 -2.74 8.12 17.68
C ASP A 107 -2.26 8.14 16.23
N VAL A 108 -1.67 9.26 15.79
CA VAL A 108 -1.04 9.38 14.46
C VAL A 108 0.17 8.46 14.36
N ASP A 109 1.05 8.46 15.37
CA ASP A 109 2.21 7.56 15.42
C ASP A 109 1.78 6.09 15.34
N SER A 110 0.75 5.71 16.12
CA SER A 110 0.20 4.37 16.15
C SER A 110 -0.43 3.97 14.81
N MET A 111 -1.15 4.89 14.16
CA MET A 111 -1.70 4.69 12.83
C MET A 111 -0.60 4.39 11.81
N VAL A 112 0.47 5.20 11.78
CA VAL A 112 1.59 4.99 10.87
C VAL A 112 2.22 3.62 11.11
N VAL A 113 2.47 3.25 12.37
CA VAL A 113 3.05 1.94 12.72
C VAL A 113 2.14 0.79 12.27
N LEU A 114 0.83 0.87 12.54
CA LEU A 114 -0.14 -0.17 12.16
C LEU A 114 -0.31 -0.28 10.64
N LEU A 115 -0.25 0.82 9.90
CA LEU A 115 -0.27 0.81 8.44
C LEU A 115 0.98 0.12 7.87
N VAL A 116 2.16 0.42 8.42
CA VAL A 116 3.42 -0.24 8.01
C VAL A 116 3.39 -1.73 8.34
N PHE A 117 2.96 -2.10 9.54
CA PHE A 117 2.75 -3.51 9.89
C PHE A 117 1.73 -4.18 8.97
N GLY A 118 0.63 -3.50 8.67
CA GLY A 118 -0.38 -3.97 7.73
C GLY A 118 0.17 -4.19 6.33
N LYS A 119 1.12 -3.35 5.87
CA LYS A 119 1.81 -3.57 4.60
C LYS A 119 2.64 -4.84 4.63
N ILE A 120 3.41 -5.07 5.70
CA ILE A 120 4.20 -6.30 5.89
C ILE A 120 3.29 -7.53 5.92
N LEU A 121 2.18 -7.49 6.67
CA LEU A 121 1.21 -8.58 6.70
C LEU A 121 0.55 -8.79 5.33
N GLY A 122 0.23 -7.69 4.62
CA GLY A 122 -0.32 -7.74 3.28
C GLY A 122 0.62 -8.39 2.28
N THR A 123 1.93 -8.12 2.34
CA THR A 123 2.90 -8.78 1.45
C THR A 123 3.07 -10.26 1.76
N LEU A 124 2.94 -10.68 3.02
CA LEU A 124 2.91 -12.09 3.40
C LEU A 124 1.66 -12.78 2.86
N ILE A 125 0.48 -12.16 3.02
CA ILE A 125 -0.78 -12.66 2.47
C ILE A 125 -0.72 -12.71 0.94
N ALA A 126 -0.05 -11.77 0.30
CA ALA A 126 0.15 -11.76 -1.16
C ALA A 126 0.76 -13.08 -1.66
N GLN A 127 1.66 -13.69 -0.89
CA GLN A 127 2.27 -14.98 -1.25
C GLN A 127 1.25 -16.12 -1.20
N LEU A 128 0.32 -16.08 -0.24
CA LEU A 128 -0.73 -17.11 -0.12
C LEU A 128 -1.75 -17.01 -1.25
N ILE A 129 -2.09 -15.79 -1.68
CA ILE A 129 -3.07 -15.56 -2.76
C ILE A 129 -2.43 -15.52 -4.15
N PHE A 130 -1.12 -15.77 -4.27
CA PHE A 130 -0.38 -15.67 -5.53
C PHE A 130 -0.95 -16.58 -6.63
N LEU A 131 -1.12 -17.87 -6.34
CA LEU A 131 -1.64 -18.85 -7.30
C LEU A 131 -3.07 -18.53 -7.77
N PRO A 132 -4.07 -18.31 -6.88
CA PRO A 132 -5.41 -17.98 -7.34
C PRO A 132 -5.46 -16.65 -8.10
N ALA A 133 -4.62 -15.67 -7.72
CA ALA A 133 -4.51 -14.44 -8.49
C ALA A 133 -3.95 -14.66 -9.89
N ALA A 134 -2.98 -15.58 -10.06
CA ALA A 134 -2.43 -15.89 -11.38
C ALA A 134 -3.44 -16.63 -12.26
N GLU A 135 -4.21 -17.56 -11.70
CA GLU A 135 -5.31 -18.22 -12.40
C GLU A 135 -6.38 -17.22 -12.86
N LEU A 136 -6.69 -16.22 -12.03
CA LEU A 136 -7.60 -15.15 -12.40
C LEU A 136 -7.06 -14.32 -13.57
N VAL A 137 -5.77 -13.97 -13.56
CA VAL A 137 -5.13 -13.27 -14.69
C VAL A 137 -5.15 -14.14 -15.95
N LEU A 138 -4.88 -15.44 -15.81
CA LEU A 138 -4.92 -16.39 -16.90
C LEU A 138 -6.32 -16.47 -17.54
N PHE A 139 -7.35 -16.56 -16.70
CA PHE A 139 -8.75 -16.59 -17.12
C PHE A 139 -9.13 -15.31 -17.86
N VAL A 140 -8.82 -14.14 -17.28
CA VAL A 140 -9.09 -12.84 -17.91
C VAL A 140 -8.33 -12.71 -19.23
N THR A 141 -7.08 -13.17 -19.30
CA THR A 141 -6.30 -13.16 -20.54
C THR A 141 -7.01 -13.97 -21.63
N LYS A 142 -7.42 -15.21 -21.35
CA LYS A 142 -8.14 -16.06 -22.32
C LYS A 142 -9.51 -15.51 -22.74
N LEU A 143 -10.12 -14.64 -21.94
CA LEU A 143 -11.40 -14.03 -22.26
C LEU A 143 -11.26 -12.85 -23.22
N ILE A 144 -10.12 -12.15 -23.15
CA ILE A 144 -9.86 -10.94 -23.96
C ILE A 144 -9.37 -11.30 -25.37
N VAL A 145 -8.67 -12.42 -25.54
CA VAL A 145 -8.07 -12.84 -26.82
C VAL A 145 -8.86 -13.93 -27.52
#